data_AF-A0A6J4NP55-F1
#
_entry.id   AF-A0A6J4NP55-F1
#
_cell.length_a   1.000
_cell.length_b   1.000
_cell.length_c   1.000
_cell.angle_alpha   90.00
_cell.angle_beta   90.00
_cell.angle_gamma   90.00
#
_symmetry.space_group_name_H-M   'P 1'
#
loop_
_entity.id
_entity.type
_entity.pdbx_description
1 polymer ?
#
loop_
_entity_poly.entity_id
_entity_poly.type
_entity_poly.pdbx_seq_one_letter_code
_entity_poly.pdbx_strand_id
1 'polypeptide(L)' 'MEDRLAASILELLAQRRPDATICPSEAARAVGDADDWRSLMEPARRAAARLADAGEVEV' A
#
# COMPACT_ATOMS: atom_id res chain seq x y z
N MET A 1 -0.28 -9.69 -7.47
CA MET A 1 -0.66 -9.39 -6.07
C MET A 1 -0.02 -8.09 -5.62
N GLU A 2 1.31 -7.96 -5.75
CA GLU A 2 2.03 -6.72 -5.42
C GLU A 2 1.56 -5.52 -6.25
N ASP A 3 1.26 -5.69 -7.55
CA ASP A 3 0.72 -4.59 -8.36
C ASP A 3 -0.65 -4.08 -7.87
N ARG A 4 -1.50 -4.98 -7.34
CA ARG A 4 -2.78 -4.60 -6.72
C ARG A 4 -2.56 -3.82 -5.42
N LEU A 5 -1.55 -4.21 -4.63
CA LEU A 5 -1.19 -3.50 -3.40
C LEU A 5 -0.58 -2.13 -3.71
N ALA A 6 0.26 -2.02 -4.73
CA ALA A 6 0.81 -0.75 -5.20
C ALA A 6 -0.29 0.20 -5.67
N ALA A 7 -1.24 -0.28 -6.49
CA ALA A 7 -2.39 0.50 -6.91
C ALA A 7 -3.23 0.98 -5.72
N SER A 8 -3.47 0.09 -4.74
CA SER A 8 -4.21 0.44 -3.52
C SER A 8 -3.48 1.47 -2.66
N ILE A 9 -2.15 1.42 -2.56
CA ILE A 9 -1.34 2.44 -1.86
C ILE A 9 -1.55 3.81 -2.49
N LEU A 10 -1.42 3.92 -3.83
CA LEU A 10 -1.57 5.18 -4.55
C LEU A 10 -3.01 5.72 -4.46
N GLU A 11 -4.00 4.84 -4.58
CA GLU A 11 -5.41 5.21 -4.48
C GLU A 11 -5.77 5.71 -3.07
N LEU A 12 -5.27 5.04 -2.02
CA LEU A 12 -5.47 5.49 -0.65
C LEU A 12 -4.81 6.85 -0.40
N LEU A 13 -3.60 7.09 -0.90
CA LEU A 13 -2.93 8.40 -0.80
C LEU A 13 -3.71 9.49 -1.55
N ALA A 14 -4.17 9.20 -2.77
CA ALA A 14 -4.94 10.15 -3.58
C ALA A 14 -6.28 10.55 -2.94
N GLN A 15 -6.88 9.68 -2.12
CA GLN A 15 -8.09 9.98 -1.36
C GLN A 15 -7.83 10.82 -0.10
N ARG A 16 -6.57 10.96 0.33
CA ARG A 16 -6.22 11.75 1.50
C ARG A 16 -5.82 13.17 1.14
N ARG A 17 -5.64 13.99 2.18
CA ARG A 17 -5.02 15.31 2.06
C ARG A 17 -3.57 15.19 1.55
N PRO A 18 -3.01 16.22 0.88
CA PRO A 18 -1.68 16.18 0.29
C PRO A 18 -0.54 15.75 1.23
N ASP A 19 -0.60 16.11 2.52
CA ASP A 19 0.44 15.78 3.50
C ASP A 19 0.11 14.54 4.35
N ALA A 20 -0.95 13.82 4.00
CA ALA A 20 -1.38 12.67 4.77
C ALA A 20 -0.61 11.41 4.36
N THR A 21 -0.26 10.62 5.36
CA THR A 21 0.39 9.33 5.18
C THR A 21 -0.62 8.18 5.23
N ILE A 22 -0.19 7.02 4.74
CA ILE A 22 -0.89 5.74 4.94
C ILE A 22 0.10 4.71 5.49
N CYS A 23 -0.43 3.64 6.08
CA CYS A 23 0.35 2.46 6.45
C CYS A 23 0.20 1.33 5.41
N PRO A 24 1.24 0.51 5.16
CA PRO A 24 1.14 -0.68 4.30
C PRO A 24 0.01 -1.65 4.69
N SER A 25 -0.33 -1.69 5.99
CA SER A 25 -1.44 -2.50 6.50
C SER A 25 -2.83 -2.02 6.05
N GLU A 26 -2.98 -0.75 5.68
CA GLU A 26 -4.24 -0.22 5.12
C GLU A 26 -4.45 -0.74 3.70
N ALA A 27 -3.40 -0.69 2.86
CA ALA A 27 -3.42 -1.30 1.54
C ALA A 27 -3.64 -2.82 1.60
N ALA A 28 -2.99 -3.52 2.55
CA ALA A 28 -3.20 -4.95 2.75
C ALA A 28 -4.66 -5.28 3.11
N ARG A 29 -5.30 -4.48 3.98
CA ARG A 29 -6.71 -4.64 4.35
C ARG A 29 -7.69 -4.25 3.24
N ALA A 30 -7.30 -3.32 2.36
CA ALA A 30 -8.11 -2.94 1.22
C ALA A 30 -8.09 -4.01 0.11
N VAL A 31 -6.96 -4.72 -0.04
CA VAL A 31 -6.79 -5.74 -1.09
C VAL A 31 -7.19 -7.15 -0.64
N GLY A 32 -6.95 -7.49 0.63
CA GLY A 32 -7.25 -8.80 1.19
C GLY A 32 -8.49 -8.80 2.09
N ASP A 33 -9.07 -9.98 2.29
CA ASP A 33 -10.22 -10.17 3.18
C ASP A 33 -9.81 -10.10 4.67
N ALA A 34 -10.82 -10.04 5.56
CA ALA A 34 -10.63 -9.80 7.00
C ALA A 34 -9.66 -10.79 7.68
N ASP A 35 -9.60 -12.04 7.20
CA ASP A 35 -8.73 -13.09 7.75
C ASP A 35 -7.36 -13.16 7.06
N ASP A 36 -7.26 -12.79 5.78
CA ASP A 36 -6.07 -13.04 4.96
C ASP A 36 -5.13 -11.84 4.80
N TRP A 37 -5.57 -10.62 5.11
CA TRP A 37 -4.75 -9.41 4.92
C TRP A 37 -3.40 -9.45 5.65
N ARG A 38 -3.31 -10.19 6.76
CA ARG A 38 -2.04 -10.35 7.50
C ARG A 38 -0.98 -11.04 6.67
N SER A 39 -1.37 -11.99 5.82
CA SER A 39 -0.44 -12.65 4.90
C SER A 39 0.07 -11.71 3.79
N LEU A 40 -0.68 -10.65 3.50
CA LEU A 40 -0.34 -9.62 2.52
C LEU A 40 0.57 -8.52 3.08
N MET A 41 0.92 -8.53 4.38
CA MET A 41 1.77 -7.51 4.99
C MET A 41 3.15 -7.42 4.33
N GLU A 42 3.82 -8.56 4.10
CA GLU A 42 5.14 -8.57 3.48
C GLU A 42 5.07 -8.14 2.00
N PRO A 43 4.13 -8.67 1.18
CA PRO A 43 3.86 -8.11 -0.15
C PRO A 43 3.56 -6.60 -0.16
N ALA A 44 2.83 -6.08 0.83
CA ALA A 44 2.47 -4.66 0.90
C ALA A 44 3.69 -3.79 1.19
N ARG A 45 4.61 -4.23 2.06
CA ARG A 45 5.89 -3.54 2.30
C ARG A 45 6.76 -3.51 1.06
N ARG A 46 6.86 -4.64 0.34
CA ARG A 46 7.64 -4.70 -0.91
C ARG A 46 7.05 -3.80 -1.99
N ALA A 47 5.72 -3.73 -2.10
CA ALA A 47 5.05 -2.81 -3.01
C ALA A 47 5.36 -1.34 -2.65
N ALA A 48 5.31 -0.97 -1.37
CA ALA A 48 5.67 0.37 -0.91
C ALA A 48 7.14 0.72 -1.21
N ALA A 49 8.07 -0.19 -0.92
CA ALA A 49 9.49 0.00 -1.21
C ALA A 49 9.74 0.21 -2.71
N ARG A 50 9.10 -0.59 -3.58
CA ARG A 50 9.22 -0.43 -5.03
C ARG A 50 8.68 0.90 -5.53
N LEU A 51 7.57 1.39 -4.97
CA LEU A 51 7.04 2.70 -5.33
C LEU A 51 7.99 3.83 -4.91
N ALA A 52 8.67 3.68 -3.77
CA ALA A 52 9.67 4.65 -3.33
C ALA A 52 10.96 4.61 -4.16
N ASP A 53 11.43 3.43 -4.55
CA ASP A 53 12.53 3.29 -5.50
C ASP A 53 12.19 3.94 -6.86
N ALA A 54 10.91 3.97 -7.24
CA ALA A 54 10.40 4.65 -8.43
C ALA A 54 10.16 6.16 -8.23
N GLY A 55 10.28 6.69 -7.02
CA GLY A 55 10.04 8.10 -6.69
C GLY A 55 8.55 8.50 -6.64
N GLU A 56 7.64 7.53 -6.58
CA GLU A 56 6.18 7.77 -6.56
C GLU A 56 5.65 8.03 -5.13
N VAL A 57 6.34 7.50 -4.11
CA VAL A 57 5.99 7.68 -2.68
C VAL A 57 7.26 7.78 -1.83
N GLU A 58 7.12 8.21 -0.57
CA GLU A 58 8.18 8.16 0.45
C GLU A 58 7.76 7.17 1.57
N VAL A 59 8.72 6.44 2.16
CA VAL A 59 8.48 5.40 3.20
C VAL A 59 9.33 5.65 4.43
#